data_AF-A0A9E3GRF7-F1
#
_entry.id   AF-A0A9E3GRF7-F1
#
_cell.length_a   1.000
_cell.length_b   1.000
_cell.length_c   1.000
_cell.angle_alpha   90.00
_cell.angle_beta   90.00
_cell.angle_gamma   90.00
#
_symmetry.space_group_name_H-M   'P 1'
#
loop_
_entity.id
_entity.type
_entity.pdbx_description
1 polymer ?
#
loop_
_entity_poly.entity_id
_entity_poly.type
_entity_poly.pdbx_seq_one_letter_code
_entity_poly.pdbx_strand_id
1 'polypeptide(L)'
;MDSPARLYAKIVGVVLLLVAVVGFIAGDPEEGLFGLLNIDIVEDIIHLATGGLLAYVGFAGTNSAVKTVVTALGAVYLLVGVLGFVFPEMFGLIPHEYSLADNILHLTLGALALLAALGNVSKEGTGARRA
;
A
#
# COMPACT_ATOMS: atom_id res chain seq x y z
N MET A 1 18.81 -11.39 6.89
CA MET A 1 17.82 -11.22 5.80
C MET A 1 16.57 -10.60 6.40
N ASP A 2 15.98 -9.63 5.71
CA ASP A 2 14.74 -8.99 6.15
C ASP A 2 13.58 -9.98 6.23
N SER A 3 12.62 -9.74 7.13
CA SER A 3 11.37 -10.49 7.13
C SER A 3 10.53 -10.12 5.90
N PRO A 4 9.65 -11.00 5.39
CA PRO A 4 8.79 -10.68 4.25
C PRO A 4 8.03 -9.35 4.42
N ALA A 5 7.44 -9.09 5.60
CA ALA A 5 6.75 -7.82 5.84
C ALA A 5 7.70 -6.60 5.81
N ARG A 6 8.94 -6.75 6.29
CA ARG A 6 9.93 -5.66 6.25
C ARG A 6 10.37 -5.38 4.82
N LEU A 7 10.60 -6.42 4.03
CA LEU A 7 10.92 -6.28 2.62
C LEU A 7 9.78 -5.60 1.85
N TYR A 8 8.54 -6.05 2.10
CA TYR A 8 7.33 -5.42 1.56
C TYR A 8 7.28 -3.92 1.91
N ALA A 9 7.43 -3.58 3.20
CA ALA A 9 7.36 -2.19 3.66
C ALA A 9 8.41 -1.29 3.02
N LYS A 10 9.65 -1.78 2.86
CA LYS A 10 10.72 -1.04 2.18
C LYS A 10 10.40 -0.80 0.69
N ILE A 11 10.04 -1.86 -0.04
CA ILE A 11 9.81 -1.79 -1.49
C ILE A 11 8.57 -0.94 -1.77
N VAL A 12 7.43 -1.32 -1.19
CA VAL A 12 6.15 -0.66 -1.45
C VAL A 12 6.16 0.76 -0.91
N GLY A 13 6.77 1.01 0.25
CA GLY A 13 6.93 2.36 0.78
C GLY A 13 7.66 3.28 -0.20
N VAL A 14 8.80 2.84 -0.75
CA VAL A 14 9.55 3.62 -1.75
C VAL A 14 8.75 3.78 -3.05
N VAL A 15 8.11 2.72 -3.55
CA VAL A 15 7.31 2.79 -4.78
C VAL A 15 6.15 3.79 -4.64
N LEU A 16 5.39 3.74 -3.53
CA LEU A 16 4.29 4.69 -3.29
C LEU A 16 4.79 6.12 -3.19
N LEU A 17 5.91 6.37 -2.52
CA LEU A 17 6.52 7.71 -2.46
C LEU A 17 6.89 8.22 -3.85
N LEU A 18 7.49 7.37 -4.69
CA LEU A 18 7.86 7.75 -6.05
C LEU A 18 6.63 8.03 -6.92
N VAL A 19 5.62 7.17 -6.87
CA VAL A 19 4.37 7.35 -7.62
C VAL A 19 3.65 8.61 -7.18
N ALA A 20 3.48 8.83 -5.87
CA ALA A 20 2.84 10.03 -5.33
C ALA A 20 3.57 11.32 -5.72
N VAL A 21 4.91 11.32 -5.70
CA VAL A 21 5.70 12.48 -6.13
C VAL A 21 5.55 12.74 -7.63
N VAL A 22 5.50 11.68 -8.45
CA VAL A 22 5.27 11.81 -9.89
C VAL A 22 3.87 12.33 -10.18
N GLY A 23 2.83 11.78 -9.54
CA GLY A 23 1.45 12.26 -9.65
C GLY A 23 1.33 13.72 -9.24
N PHE A 24 1.93 14.10 -8.11
CA PHE A 24 1.85 15.47 -7.60
C PHE A 24 2.57 16.52 -8.48
N ILE A 25 3.70 16.15 -9.10
CA ILE A 25 4.53 17.10 -9.88
C ILE A 25 4.17 17.11 -11.36
N ALA A 26 3.83 15.95 -11.93
CA ALA A 26 3.72 15.74 -13.36
C ALA A 26 2.45 14.99 -13.78
N GLY A 27 1.54 14.74 -12.83
CA GLY A 27 0.26 14.10 -13.11
C GLY A 27 -0.66 14.99 -13.92
N ASP A 28 -1.22 14.43 -14.99
CA ASP A 28 -2.35 15.00 -15.70
C ASP A 28 -3.61 14.20 -15.31
N PRO A 29 -4.60 14.82 -14.65
CA PRO A 29 -5.84 14.14 -14.28
C PRO A 29 -6.64 13.61 -15.48
N GLU A 30 -6.48 14.22 -16.66
CA GLU A 30 -7.21 13.83 -17.88
C GLU A 30 -6.56 12.63 -18.59
N GLU A 31 -5.23 12.50 -18.49
CA GLU A 31 -4.49 11.39 -19.12
C GLU A 31 -4.18 10.24 -18.15
N GLY A 32 -4.14 10.52 -16.84
CA GLY A 32 -3.72 9.57 -15.82
C GLY A 32 -2.25 9.12 -15.97
N LEU A 33 -1.80 8.21 -15.12
CA LEU A 33 -0.45 7.66 -15.21
C LEU A 33 -0.42 6.47 -16.18
N PHE A 34 0.35 6.63 -17.25
CA PHE A 34 0.45 5.67 -18.38
C PHE A 34 -0.90 5.37 -19.07
N GLY A 35 -1.92 6.22 -18.92
CA GLY A 35 -3.27 5.97 -19.43
C GLY A 35 -4.01 4.81 -18.72
N LEU A 36 -3.51 4.38 -17.57
CA LEU A 36 -4.06 3.22 -16.85
C LEU A 36 -4.50 3.57 -15.43
N LEU A 37 -3.69 4.32 -14.69
CA LEU A 37 -3.97 4.65 -13.30
C LEU A 37 -4.52 6.07 -13.20
N ASN A 38 -5.53 6.23 -12.34
CA ASN A 38 -6.04 7.56 -12.02
C ASN A 38 -4.95 8.39 -11.32
N ILE A 39 -4.93 9.70 -11.58
CA ILE A 39 -4.11 10.64 -10.83
C ILE A 39 -5.04 11.64 -10.17
N ASP A 40 -5.16 11.53 -8.85
CA ASP A 40 -5.93 12.45 -8.02
C ASP A 40 -5.09 12.96 -6.86
N ILE A 41 -5.22 14.26 -6.56
CA ILE A 41 -4.44 14.90 -5.51
C ILE A 41 -4.70 14.31 -4.12
N VAL A 42 -5.94 13.88 -3.85
CA VAL A 42 -6.30 13.24 -2.57
C VAL A 42 -5.61 11.89 -2.46
N GLU A 43 -5.62 11.09 -3.53
CA GLU A 43 -4.94 9.80 -3.57
C GLU A 43 -3.43 9.94 -3.46
N ASP A 44 -2.84 10.92 -4.15
CA ASP A 44 -1.39 11.20 -4.07
C ASP A 44 -0.97 11.58 -2.65
N ILE A 45 -1.76 12.39 -1.93
CA ILE A 45 -1.49 12.73 -0.52
C ILE A 45 -1.59 11.47 0.36
N ILE A 46 -2.59 10.63 0.13
CA ILE A 46 -2.75 9.36 0.87
C ILE A 46 -1.54 8.45 0.61
N HIS A 47 -1.12 8.30 -0.65
CA HIS A 47 0.04 7.51 -1.05
C HIS A 47 1.35 8.06 -0.50
N LEU A 48 1.50 9.37 -0.42
CA LEU A 48 2.65 10.00 0.22
C LEU A 48 2.68 9.66 1.72
N ALA A 49 1.54 9.73 2.40
CA ALA A 49 1.43 9.43 3.83
C ALA A 49 1.65 7.94 4.14
N THR A 50 0.96 7.04 3.44
CA THR A 50 1.08 5.59 3.64
C THR A 50 2.44 5.07 3.18
N GLY A 51 2.95 5.56 2.04
CA GLY A 51 4.28 5.25 1.51
C GLY A 51 5.38 5.72 2.46
N GLY A 52 5.27 6.94 2.99
CA GLY A 52 6.18 7.48 4.00
C GLY A 52 6.20 6.65 5.28
N LEU A 53 5.03 6.26 5.79
CA LEU A 53 4.92 5.40 6.97
C LEU A 53 5.52 4.02 6.72
N LEU A 54 5.24 3.38 5.57
CA LEU A 54 5.80 2.08 5.20
C LEU A 54 7.32 2.14 5.05
N ALA A 55 7.85 3.16 4.38
CA ALA A 55 9.28 3.36 4.24
C ALA A 55 9.93 3.56 5.62
N TYR A 56 9.36 4.44 6.45
CA TYR A 56 9.87 4.70 7.80
C TYR A 56 9.95 3.42 8.64
N VAL A 57 8.85 2.65 8.75
CA VAL A 57 8.89 1.41 9.54
C VAL A 57 9.78 0.35 8.89
N GLY A 58 9.82 0.28 7.56
CA GLY A 58 10.64 -0.65 6.80
C GLY A 58 12.13 -0.48 7.07
N PHE A 59 12.62 0.77 7.03
CA PHE A 59 14.04 1.09 7.20
C PHE A 59 14.47 1.29 8.66
N ALA A 60 13.62 1.86 9.51
CA ALA A 60 13.99 2.26 10.87
C ALA A 60 13.13 1.64 11.98
N GLY A 61 11.98 1.03 11.65
CA GLY A 61 11.04 0.51 12.63
C GLY A 61 11.41 -0.84 13.24
N THR A 62 10.86 -1.14 14.43
CA THR A 62 10.96 -2.46 15.08
C THR A 62 10.17 -3.52 14.31
N ASN A 63 10.46 -4.81 14.52
CA ASN A 63 9.72 -5.89 13.85
C ASN A 63 8.22 -5.89 14.19
N SER A 64 7.86 -5.52 15.42
CA SER A 64 6.47 -5.38 15.86
C SER A 64 5.76 -4.22 15.14
N ALA A 65 6.43 -3.06 15.04
CA ALA A 65 5.91 -1.91 14.31
C ALA A 65 5.68 -2.23 12.83
N VAL A 66 6.65 -2.87 12.17
CA VAL A 66 6.53 -3.31 10.77
C VAL A 66 5.33 -4.24 10.60
N LYS A 67 5.21 -5.28 11.42
CA LYS A 67 4.11 -6.24 11.31
C LYS A 67 2.76 -5.57 11.50
N THR A 68 2.64 -4.68 12.49
CA THR A 68 1.41 -3.95 12.79
C THR A 68 1.02 -3.04 11.63
N VAL A 69 1.94 -2.18 11.17
CA VAL A 69 1.66 -1.22 10.09
C VAL A 69 1.37 -1.92 8.77
N VAL A 70 2.15 -2.94 8.39
CA VAL A 70 1.92 -3.69 7.14
C VAL A 70 0.57 -4.40 7.19
N THR A 71 0.18 -4.99 8.32
CA THR A 71 -1.13 -5.63 8.46
C THR A 71 -2.26 -4.61 8.35
N ALA A 72 -2.16 -3.49 9.07
CA ALA A 72 -3.18 -2.46 9.09
C ALA A 72 -3.37 -1.82 7.72
N LEU A 73 -2.29 -1.35 7.09
CA LEU A 73 -2.36 -0.78 5.75
C LEU A 73 -2.77 -1.84 4.73
N GLY A 74 -2.30 -3.08 4.84
CA GLY A 74 -2.75 -4.16 3.97
C GLY A 74 -4.27 -4.35 3.98
N ALA A 75 -4.88 -4.32 5.16
CA ALA A 75 -6.33 -4.38 5.28
C ALA A 75 -7.02 -3.15 4.67
N VAL A 76 -6.46 -1.95 4.86
CA VAL A 76 -6.99 -0.70 4.27
C VAL A 76 -6.93 -0.74 2.75
N TYR A 77 -5.78 -1.08 2.15
CA TYR A 77 -5.63 -1.18 0.70
C TYR A 77 -6.56 -2.24 0.09
N LEU A 78 -6.72 -3.39 0.77
CA LEU A 78 -7.66 -4.41 0.32
C LEU A 78 -9.10 -3.89 0.37
N LEU A 79 -9.49 -3.22 1.45
CA LEU A 79 -10.82 -2.62 1.59
C LEU A 79 -11.07 -1.56 0.51
N VAL A 80 -10.13 -0.64 0.31
CA VAL A 80 -10.22 0.41 -0.72
C VAL A 80 -10.36 -0.21 -2.11
N GLY A 81 -9.54 -1.21 -2.44
CA GLY A 81 -9.64 -1.91 -3.74
C GLY A 81 -10.96 -2.65 -3.95
N VAL A 82 -11.63 -3.12 -2.89
CA VAL A 82 -12.99 -3.67 -2.98
C VAL A 82 -14.03 -2.55 -3.14
N LEU A 83 -13.91 -1.48 -2.35
CA LEU A 83 -14.86 -0.38 -2.35
C LEU A 83 -14.87 0.37 -3.68
N GLY A 84 -13.73 0.55 -4.34
CA GLY A 84 -13.68 1.26 -5.62
C GLY A 84 -14.42 0.56 -6.77
N PHE A 85 -14.73 -0.74 -6.66
CA PHE A 85 -15.67 -1.40 -7.61
C PHE A 85 -17.13 -1.02 -7.38
N VAL A 86 -17.48 -0.64 -6.15
CA VAL A 86 -18.87 -0.33 -5.74
C VAL A 86 -19.11 1.18 -5.69
N PHE A 87 -18.07 1.94 -5.34
CA PHE A 87 -18.07 3.38 -5.18
C PHE A 87 -16.83 3.97 -5.89
N PRO A 88 -16.81 4.03 -7.23
CA PRO A 88 -15.63 4.47 -7.99
C PRO A 88 -15.17 5.88 -7.64
N GLU A 89 -16.10 6.80 -7.35
CA GLU A 89 -15.78 8.17 -6.93
C GLU A 89 -15.34 8.27 -5.44
N MET A 90 -15.34 7.15 -4.71
CA MET A 90 -15.02 7.08 -3.28
C MET A 90 -15.78 8.11 -2.44
N PHE A 91 -17.10 8.20 -2.65
CA PHE A 91 -17.99 9.17 -2.01
C PHE A 91 -17.66 10.64 -2.34
N GLY A 92 -17.13 10.88 -3.55
CA GLY A 92 -16.73 12.20 -4.04
C GLY A 92 -15.31 12.62 -3.65
N LEU A 93 -14.54 11.73 -3.03
CA LEU A 93 -13.13 11.98 -2.69
C LEU A 93 -12.22 11.84 -3.91
N ILE A 94 -12.63 11.08 -4.93
CA ILE A 94 -11.87 10.83 -6.16
C ILE A 94 -12.77 11.19 -7.35
N PRO A 95 -12.80 12.46 -7.77
CA PRO A 95 -13.72 12.94 -8.81
C PRO A 95 -13.53 12.28 -10.18
N HIS A 96 -12.34 11.74 -10.45
CA HIS A 96 -11.98 11.12 -11.73
C HIS A 96 -12.20 9.60 -11.74
N GLU A 97 -12.81 9.05 -10.69
CA GLU A 97 -13.14 7.64 -10.50
C GLU A 97 -11.95 6.67 -10.46
N TYR A 98 -12.08 5.62 -9.64
CA TYR A 98 -11.14 4.50 -9.65
C TYR A 98 -11.31 3.68 -10.93
N SER A 99 -10.23 3.58 -11.70
CA SER A 99 -10.18 2.67 -12.83
C SER A 99 -10.13 1.21 -12.37
N LEU A 100 -10.32 0.28 -13.31
CA LEU A 100 -10.06 -1.14 -13.04
C LEU A 100 -8.61 -1.37 -12.59
N ALA A 101 -7.65 -0.65 -13.17
CA ALA A 101 -6.24 -0.82 -12.82
C ALA A 101 -5.97 -0.35 -11.39
N ASP A 102 -6.56 0.77 -10.96
CA ASP A 102 -6.44 1.29 -9.59
C ASP A 102 -6.96 0.28 -8.58
N ASN A 103 -8.16 -0.26 -8.84
CA ASN A 103 -8.77 -1.27 -7.99
C ASN A 103 -7.90 -2.54 -7.87
N ILE A 104 -7.41 -3.06 -8.99
CA ILE A 104 -6.55 -4.25 -9.01
C ILE A 104 -5.21 -3.98 -8.31
N LEU A 105 -4.64 -2.79 -8.48
CA LEU A 105 -3.42 -2.39 -7.80
C LEU A 105 -3.63 -2.38 -6.28
N HIS A 106 -4.69 -1.74 -5.79
CA HIS A 106 -5.03 -1.69 -4.36
C HIS A 106 -5.27 -3.08 -3.77
N LEU A 107 -6.03 -3.94 -4.46
CA LEU A 107 -6.25 -5.33 -4.05
C LEU A 107 -4.93 -6.10 -3.97
N THR A 108 -4.06 -5.95 -4.96
CA THR A 108 -2.77 -6.62 -5.00
C THR A 108 -1.87 -6.16 -3.86
N LEU A 109 -1.77 -4.85 -3.63
CA LEU A 109 -1.01 -4.29 -2.53
C LEU A 109 -1.52 -4.80 -1.19
N GLY A 110 -2.84 -4.77 -0.97
CA GLY A 110 -3.47 -5.25 0.25
C GLY A 110 -3.25 -6.74 0.51
N ALA A 111 -3.50 -7.58 -0.50
CA ALA A 111 -3.30 -9.03 -0.40
C ALA A 111 -1.83 -9.39 -0.12
N LEU A 112 -0.89 -8.79 -0.84
CA LEU A 112 0.54 -9.04 -0.63
C LEU A 112 1.02 -8.57 0.74
N ALA A 113 0.52 -7.45 1.25
CA ALA A 113 0.82 -6.98 2.61
C ALA A 113 0.40 -8.01 3.66
N LEU A 114 -0.85 -8.49 3.57
CA LEU A 114 -1.38 -9.47 4.53
C LEU A 114 -0.63 -10.80 4.45
N LEU A 115 -0.33 -11.30 3.25
CA LEU A 115 0.49 -12.51 3.05
C LEU A 115 1.90 -12.33 3.63
N ALA A 116 2.53 -11.18 3.42
CA ALA A 116 3.85 -10.88 3.96
C ALA A 116 3.85 -10.78 5.50
N ALA A 117 2.77 -10.25 6.09
CA ALA A 117 2.59 -10.20 7.54
C ALA A 117 2.37 -11.59 8.16
N LEU A 118 1.62 -12.46 7.50
CA LEU A 118 1.38 -13.85 7.92
C LEU A 118 2.67 -14.68 7.87
N GLY A 119 3.53 -14.48 6.86
CA GLY A 119 4.83 -15.15 6.76
C GLY A 119 5.76 -14.91 7.96
N ASN A 120 5.52 -13.86 8.74
CA ASN A 120 6.26 -13.59 9.99
C ASN A 120 5.76 -14.44 11.17
N VAL A 121 4.48 -14.84 11.20
CA VAL A 121 3.88 -15.64 12.28
C VAL A 121 4.50 -17.06 12.31
N SER A 122 4.75 -17.64 11.14
CA SER A 122 5.26 -19.02 11.02
C SER A 122 6.69 -19.20 11.57
N LYS A 123 7.50 -18.14 11.61
CA LYS A 123 8.89 -18.18 12.12
C LYS A 123 8.96 -18.04 13.65
N GLU A 124 8.08 -17.25 14.26
CA GLU A 124 8.05 -17.07 15.72
C GLU A 124 7.51 -18.33 16.44
N GLY A 125 6.48 -18.98 15.90
CA GLY A 125 5.88 -20.18 16.51
C GLY A 125 6.78 -21.43 16.52
N THR A 126 7.79 -21.48 15.65
CA THR A 126 8.73 -22.61 15.56
C THR A 126 9.91 -22.45 16.50
N GLY A 127 10.32 -21.22 16.82
CA GLY A 127 11.41 -20.94 17.76
C GLY A 127 11.04 -21.18 19.22
N ALA A 128 9.81 -20.81 19.62
CA ALA A 128 9.32 -20.98 20.99
C ALA A 128 9.06 -22.46 21.38
N ARG A 129 8.91 -23.37 20.41
CA ARG A 129 8.76 -24.82 20.67
C ARG A 129 10.09 -25.58 20.77
N ARG A 130 11.23 -24.91 20.57
CA ARG A 130 12.57 -25.53 20.57
C ARG A 130 13.49 -25.01 21.68
N ALA A 131 12.97 -24.23 22.62
CA ALA A 131 13.71 -23.73 23.78
C ALA A 131 13.31 -24.48 25.06
#